data_AF-A0AB74BRI7-F1
#
_entry.id   AF-A0AB74BRI7-F1
#
_cell.length_a   1.000
_cell.length_b   1.000
_cell.length_c   1.000
_cell.angle_alpha   90.00
_cell.angle_beta   90.00
_cell.angle_gamma   90.00
#
_symmetry.space_group_name_H-M   'P 1'
#
loop_
_entity.id
_entity.type
_entity.pdbx_description
1 polymer ?
#
loop_
_entity_poly.entity_id
_entity_poly.type
_entity_poly.pdbx_seq_one_letter_code
_entity_poly.pdbx_strand_id
1 'polypeptide(L)'
;DPLASSTHLPPARFFEDGTALNRLLLEAPYMARCSDDKTATRVRPREYALRYPYMQVNRPGMVSWLVFDLDHANALAWDDAGLPAPNLMVRNRKSGHSQLFYAVPSVCT
;
A
#
# COMPACT_ATOMS: atom_id res chain seq x y z
N ASP A 1 -22.84 -7.93 -0.02
CA ASP A 1 -22.88 -8.66 -1.29
C ASP A 1 -21.48 -9.20 -1.59
N PRO A 2 -21.21 -10.51 -1.43
CA PRO A 2 -19.85 -11.04 -1.50
C PRO A 2 -19.36 -11.28 -2.95
N LEU A 3 -20.08 -10.78 -3.95
CA LEU A 3 -19.81 -10.99 -5.37
C LEU A 3 -19.59 -9.71 -6.19
N ALA A 4 -19.37 -8.56 -5.54
CA ALA A 4 -18.88 -7.38 -6.25
C ALA A 4 -17.38 -7.54 -6.57
N SER A 5 -17.06 -8.37 -7.56
CA SER A 5 -15.86 -8.20 -8.38
C SER A 5 -16.00 -6.83 -9.04
N SER A 6 -15.58 -5.79 -8.34
CA SER A 6 -15.80 -4.41 -8.74
C SER A 6 -15.14 -4.22 -10.11
N THR A 7 -15.99 -4.02 -11.11
CA THR A 7 -15.64 -3.62 -12.48
C THR A 7 -15.00 -2.23 -12.53
N HIS A 8 -14.85 -1.54 -11.40
CA HIS A 8 -14.08 -0.31 -11.34
C HIS A 8 -12.59 -0.59 -11.57
N LEU A 9 -12.06 0.03 -12.62
CA LEU A 9 -10.64 0.33 -12.72
C LEU A 9 -10.16 0.96 -11.40
N PRO A 10 -8.90 0.71 -10.98
CA PRO A 10 -8.34 1.41 -9.84
C PRO A 10 -8.54 2.93 -10.00
N PRO A 11 -8.82 3.66 -8.90
CA PRO A 11 -9.08 5.10 -8.96
C PRO A 11 -8.00 5.85 -9.76
N ALA A 12 -8.41 6.80 -10.61
CA ALA A 12 -7.53 7.49 -11.55
C ALA A 12 -6.27 8.10 -10.90
N ARG A 13 -6.36 8.49 -9.61
CA ARG A 13 -5.26 9.00 -8.79
C ARG A 13 -4.02 8.12 -8.70
N PHE A 14 -4.12 6.81 -8.97
CA PHE A 14 -2.94 5.93 -9.05
C PHE A 14 -2.13 6.15 -10.34
N PHE A 15 -2.69 6.82 -11.33
CA PHE A 15 -2.05 7.12 -12.62
C PHE A 15 -1.67 8.60 -12.75
N GLU A 16 -1.81 9.39 -11.68
CA GLU A 16 -1.35 10.78 -11.63
C GLU A 16 0.16 10.81 -11.35
N ASP A 17 0.94 11.15 -12.37
CA ASP A 17 2.41 11.15 -12.31
C ASP A 17 2.94 12.04 -11.17
N GLY A 18 4.05 11.60 -10.58
CA GLY A 18 4.71 12.33 -9.49
C GLY A 18 4.02 12.20 -8.12
N THR A 19 2.85 11.57 -8.03
CA THR A 19 2.18 11.33 -6.76
C THR A 19 2.72 10.10 -6.02
N ALA A 20 2.56 10.05 -4.70
CA ALA A 20 2.95 8.89 -3.90
C ALA A 20 2.13 7.63 -4.26
N LEU A 21 0.89 7.78 -4.73
CA LEU A 21 0.05 6.67 -5.20
C LEU A 21 0.54 6.11 -6.54
N ASN A 22 0.94 6.98 -7.47
CA ASN A 22 1.59 6.56 -8.71
C ASN A 22 2.92 5.86 -8.45
N ARG A 23 3.73 6.37 -7.53
CA ARG A 23 4.93 5.67 -7.07
C ARG A 23 4.63 4.28 -6.51
N LEU A 24 3.59 4.13 -5.69
CA LEU A 24 3.18 2.82 -5.17
C LEU A 24 2.89 1.83 -6.32
N LEU A 25 2.16 2.28 -7.34
CA LEU A 25 1.89 1.47 -8.53
C LEU A 25 3.18 1.11 -9.29
N LEU A 26 4.08 2.06 -9.50
CA LEU A 26 5.32 1.85 -10.24
C LEU A 26 6.30 0.90 -9.52
N GLU A 27 6.39 1.00 -8.20
CA GLU A 27 7.33 0.24 -7.37
C GLU A 27 6.82 -1.14 -6.94
N ALA A 28 5.53 -1.42 -7.14
CA ALA A 28 4.96 -2.73 -6.90
C ALA A 28 5.46 -3.77 -7.93
N PRO A 29 5.52 -5.07 -7.57
CA PRO A 29 5.83 -6.13 -8.53
C PRO A 29 4.86 -6.11 -9.71
N TYR A 30 5.35 -6.40 -10.92
CA TYR A 30 4.49 -6.56 -12.10
C TYR A 30 3.36 -7.56 -11.83
N MET A 31 3.68 -8.68 -11.18
CA MET A 31 2.74 -9.66 -10.63
C MET A 31 2.78 -9.63 -9.09
N ALA A 32 1.95 -8.79 -8.50
CA ALA A 32 1.92 -8.58 -7.05
C ALA A 32 1.07 -9.64 -6.34
N ARG A 33 1.53 -10.08 -5.17
CA ARG A 33 0.69 -10.84 -4.25
C ARG A 33 -0.40 -9.95 -3.67
N CYS A 34 -1.62 -10.46 -3.53
CA CYS A 34 -2.75 -9.73 -2.95
C CYS A 34 -3.80 -10.67 -2.34
N SER A 35 -4.64 -10.15 -1.45
CA SER A 35 -5.71 -10.91 -0.78
C SER A 35 -6.72 -10.00 -0.08
N ASP A 36 -7.91 -10.53 0.18
CA ASP A 36 -8.94 -9.85 1.00
C ASP A 36 -8.66 -9.94 2.51
N ASP A 37 -7.78 -10.87 2.89
CA ASP A 37 -7.35 -11.17 4.24
C ASP A 37 -5.80 -11.26 4.30
N LYS A 38 -5.24 -11.65 5.45
CA LYS A 38 -3.78 -11.73 5.65
C LYS A 38 -3.12 -12.98 5.03
N THR A 39 -3.76 -13.68 4.08
CA THR A 39 -3.26 -14.97 3.56
C THR A 39 -2.41 -14.87 2.28
N ALA A 40 -2.36 -13.71 1.61
CA ALA A 40 -1.59 -13.48 0.38
C ALA A 40 -1.81 -14.53 -0.73
N THR A 41 -3.05 -15.02 -0.86
CA THR A 41 -3.44 -16.17 -1.68
C THR A 41 -3.49 -15.91 -3.20
N ARG A 42 -3.51 -14.66 -3.65
CA ARG A 42 -3.64 -14.32 -5.07
C ARG A 42 -2.37 -13.66 -5.59
N VAL A 43 -2.06 -13.92 -6.87
CA VAL A 43 -1.03 -13.19 -7.64
C VAL A 43 -1.72 -12.56 -8.84
N ARG A 44 -1.60 -11.26 -9.02
CA ARG A 44 -2.31 -10.49 -10.07
C ARG A 44 -1.40 -9.39 -10.63
N PRO A 45 -1.65 -8.92 -11.86
CA PRO A 45 -0.99 -7.70 -12.32
C PRO A 45 -1.27 -6.57 -11.34
N ARG A 46 -0.27 -5.73 -11.05
CA ARG A 46 -0.34 -4.68 -10.02
C ARG A 46 -1.56 -3.76 -10.13
N GLU A 47 -2.00 -3.45 -11.34
CA GLU A 47 -3.18 -2.63 -11.62
C GLU A 47 -4.47 -3.29 -11.11
N TYR A 48 -4.53 -4.62 -11.07
CA TYR A 48 -5.62 -5.39 -10.48
C TYR A 48 -5.41 -5.67 -8.99
N ALA A 49 -4.16 -5.82 -8.55
CA ALA A 49 -3.82 -6.05 -7.15
C ALA A 49 -4.23 -4.86 -6.24
N LEU A 50 -4.24 -3.64 -6.78
CA LEU A 50 -4.73 -2.42 -6.10
C LEU A 50 -6.18 -2.52 -5.57
N ARG A 51 -6.97 -3.48 -6.05
CA ARG A 51 -8.36 -3.69 -5.62
C ARG A 51 -8.49 -4.43 -4.29
N TYR A 52 -7.39 -4.98 -3.80
CA TYR A 52 -7.36 -5.78 -2.58
C TYR A 52 -6.82 -4.97 -1.40
N PRO A 53 -7.35 -5.18 -0.18
CA PRO A 53 -6.87 -4.50 1.01
C PRO A 53 -5.45 -4.89 1.41
N TYR A 54 -4.99 -6.07 1.00
CA TYR A 54 -3.62 -6.52 1.19
C TYR A 54 -2.96 -6.70 -0.18
N MET A 55 -1.82 -6.02 -0.38
CA MET A 55 -1.06 -6.05 -1.62
C MET A 55 0.44 -5.98 -1.32
N GLN A 56 1.24 -6.70 -2.09
CA GLN A 56 2.69 -6.57 -2.09
C GLN A 56 3.11 -5.26 -2.75
N VAL A 57 3.81 -4.42 -1.99
CA VAL A 57 4.20 -3.06 -2.41
C VAL A 57 5.67 -2.95 -2.84
N ASN A 58 6.52 -3.89 -2.42
CA ASN A 58 7.94 -3.95 -2.79
C ASN A 58 8.18 -5.10 -3.78
N ARG A 59 8.98 -4.83 -4.81
CA ARG A 59 9.45 -5.82 -5.81
C ARG A 59 10.33 -6.89 -5.14
N PRO A 60 10.32 -8.15 -5.61
CA PRO A 60 11.29 -9.14 -5.14
C PRO A 60 12.73 -8.64 -5.35
N GLY A 61 13.55 -8.70 -4.30
CA GLY A 61 14.96 -8.26 -4.32
C GLY A 61 15.16 -6.73 -4.30
N MET A 62 14.10 -5.94 -4.12
CA MET A 62 14.16 -4.48 -4.08
C MET A 62 13.27 -3.92 -2.98
N VAL A 63 13.75 -2.92 -2.25
CA VAL A 63 12.97 -2.17 -1.27
C VAL A 63 12.87 -0.71 -1.72
N SER A 64 11.65 -0.26 -1.93
CA SER A 64 11.32 1.13 -2.33
C SER A 64 10.39 1.80 -1.31
N TRP A 65 9.80 0.99 -0.41
CA TRP A 65 8.91 1.40 0.67
C TRP A 65 9.33 0.77 1.99
N LEU A 66 9.45 1.60 3.02
CA LEU A 66 9.43 1.16 4.41
C LEU A 66 7.99 1.27 4.92
N VAL A 67 7.43 0.16 5.39
CA VAL A 67 6.03 0.06 5.85
C VAL A 67 6.03 -0.26 7.33
N PHE A 68 5.44 0.62 8.13
CA PHE A 68 5.33 0.46 9.58
C PHE A 68 3.86 0.25 9.95
N ASP A 69 3.56 -0.89 10.56
CA ASP A 69 2.23 -1.14 11.15
C ASP A 69 2.15 -0.45 12.51
N LEU A 70 1.07 0.29 12.74
CA LEU A 70 0.81 0.94 14.01
C LEU A 70 -0.15 0.08 14.82
N ASP A 71 0.35 -0.49 15.91
CA ASP A 71 -0.41 -1.34 16.84
C ASP A 71 -1.34 -0.53 17.79
N HIS A 72 -1.61 0.73 17.45
CA HIS A 72 -2.48 1.64 18.21
C HIS A 72 -3.36 2.48 17.27
N ALA A 73 -4.45 3.03 17.80
CA ALA A 73 -5.43 3.78 17.00
C ALA A 73 -4.95 5.17 16.55
N ASN A 74 -3.85 5.69 17.11
CA ASN A 74 -3.30 6.98 16.73
C ASN A 74 -2.50 6.88 15.42
N ALA A 75 -3.14 7.22 14.30
CA ALA A 75 -2.47 7.25 12.99
C ALA A 75 -1.45 8.39 12.85
N LEU A 76 -1.51 9.42 13.72
CA LEU A 76 -0.66 10.60 13.68
C LEU A 76 0.52 10.52 14.65
N ALA A 77 0.82 9.34 15.20
CA ALA A 77 1.90 9.17 16.17
C ALA A 77 3.29 9.61 15.65
N TRP A 78 3.47 9.70 14.34
CA TRP A 78 4.68 10.26 13.74
C TRP A 78 4.85 11.75 14.05
N ASP A 79 3.76 12.52 14.09
CA ASP A 79 3.77 13.96 14.35
C ASP A 79 4.04 14.22 15.83
N ASP A 80 3.37 13.48 16.72
CA ASP A 80 3.60 13.54 18.17
C ASP A 80 5.05 13.23 18.55
N ALA A 81 5.71 12.35 17.79
CA ALA A 81 7.09 11.95 17.98
C ALA A 81 8.11 12.84 17.23
N GLY A 82 7.66 13.85 16.48
CA GLY A 82 8.53 14.71 15.67
C GLY A 82 9.26 13.98 14.53
N LEU A 83 8.69 12.89 14.04
CA LEU A 83 9.23 12.13 12.92
C LEU A 83 8.87 12.79 11.58
N PRO A 84 9.60 12.49 10.49
CA PRO A 84 9.23 12.96 9.17
C PRO A 84 7.81 12.53 8.79
N ALA A 85 7.12 13.39 8.03
CA ALA A 85 5.80 13.05 7.50
C ALA A 85 5.90 11.87 6.52
N PRO A 86 5.04 10.84 6.65
CA PRO A 86 5.00 9.72 5.72
C PRO A 86 4.46 10.15 4.36
N ASN A 87 4.86 9.44 3.30
CA ASN A 87 4.35 9.71 1.94
C ASN A 87 2.92 9.21 1.75
N LEU A 88 2.56 8.10 2.41
CA LEU A 88 1.19 7.59 2.45
C LEU A 88 0.85 7.14 3.87
N MET A 89 -0.41 7.36 4.25
CA MET A 89 -1.01 6.83 5.47
C MET A 89 -2.24 6.01 5.08
N VAL A 90 -2.23 4.74 5.47
CA VAL A 90 -3.37 3.84 5.22
C VAL A 90 -4.02 3.56 6.55
N ARG A 91 -5.34 3.75 6.67
CA ARG A 91 -6.08 3.50 7.91
C ARG A 91 -7.33 2.68 7.65
N ASN A 92 -7.50 1.63 8.44
CA ASN A 92 -8.76 0.91 8.49
C ASN A 92 -9.79 1.73 9.27
N ARG A 93 -10.85 2.18 8.59
CA ARG A 93 -11.90 3.02 9.19
C ARG A 93 -12.70 2.33 10.30
N LYS A 94 -12.73 0.99 10.33
CA LYS A 94 -13.48 0.21 11.34
C LYS A 94 -12.64 -0.07 12.58
N SER A 95 -11.43 -0.60 12.40
CA SER A 95 -10.57 -1.01 13.53
C SER A 95 -9.64 0.09 14.04
N GLY A 96 -9.41 1.14 13.25
CA GLY A 96 -8.49 2.21 13.59
C GLY A 96 -7.02 1.91 13.33
N HIS A 97 -6.65 0.63 13.10
CA HIS A 97 -5.30 0.23 12.69
C HIS A 97 -4.84 0.99 11.45
N SER A 98 -3.57 1.38 11.46
CA SER A 98 -2.99 2.19 10.41
C SER A 98 -1.57 1.79 10.08
N GLN A 99 -1.16 2.07 8.85
CA GLN A 99 0.18 1.84 8.35
C GLN A 99 0.75 3.15 7.81
N LEU A 100 2.02 3.39 8.11
CA LEU A 100 2.79 4.50 7.58
C LEU A 100 3.74 3.99 6.50
N PHE A 101 3.79 4.70 5.38
CA PHE A 101 4.63 4.38 4.24
C PHE A 101 5.64 5.48 4.01
N TYR A 102 6.91 5.14 4.11
CA TYR A 102 8.03 6.01 3.77
C TYR A 102 8.69 5.55 2.48
N ALA A 103 8.75 6.48 1.53
CA ALA A 103 9.43 6.29 0.26
C ALA A 103 10.94 6.40 0.46
N VAL A 104 11.68 5.39 0.00
CA VAL A 104 13.15 5.42 -0.07
C VAL A 104 13.61 5.18 -1.50
N PRO A 105 14.77 5.69 -1.94
CA PRO A 105 15.37 5.26 -3.20
C PRO A 105 15.38 3.73 -3.26
N SER A 106 15.03 3.17 -4.42
CA SER A 106 14.96 1.72 -4.55
C SER A 106 16.35 1.10 -4.32
N VAL A 107 16.45 0.23 -3.33
CA VAL A 107 17.71 -0.46 -2.97
C VAL A 107 17.58 -1.97 -3.16
N CYS A 108 18.64 -2.62 -3.62
CA CYS A 108 18.71 -4.08 -3.69
C CYS A 108 18.80 -4.68 -2.29
N THR A 109 18.16 -5.83 -2.07
CA THR A 109 18.19 -6.59 -0.81
C THR A 109 18.58 -8.03 -1.02
#